data_AF-A0A1I4XRE2-F1
#
_entry.id   AF-A0A1I4XRE2-F1
#
_cell.length_a   1.000
_cell.length_b   1.000
_cell.length_c   1.000
_cell.angle_alpha   90.00
_cell.angle_beta   90.00
_cell.angle_gamma   90.00
#
_symmetry.space_group_name_H-M   'P 1'
#
loop_
_entity.id
_entity.type
_entity.pdbx_description
1 polymer ?
#
loop_
_entity_poly.entity_id
_entity_poly.type
_entity_poly.pdbx_seq_one_letter_code
_entity_poly.pdbx_strand_id
1 'polypeptide(L)'
;METHDKILLAGELLVDAAKTYRAGETNIDFAKSILLAGAVIGIVAPWLEELGGKPSQTQLAGMAANLKGVPLTNLPLNEQQKEIGKSIAFYRLTYNSLKHAGRGEKTKPSDDRFFEANLKEEAYYLIGNAIDDYNKLPLSRQTINTKLSDDLLTLLQSHWAAL
;
A
#
# COMPACT_ATOMS: atom_id res chain seq x y z
N MET A 1 -9.10 -14.75 24.90
CA MET A 1 -8.81 -14.48 23.48
C MET A 1 -9.64 -13.28 23.08
N GLU A 2 -9.04 -12.29 22.42
CA GLU A 2 -9.71 -11.05 22.03
C GLU A 2 -10.07 -11.08 20.55
N THR A 3 -11.18 -10.43 20.19
CA THR A 3 -11.60 -10.25 18.81
C THR A 3 -11.09 -8.91 18.32
N HIS A 4 -10.35 -8.89 17.21
CA HIS A 4 -9.82 -7.67 16.63
C HIS A 4 -10.46 -7.36 15.28
N ASP A 5 -10.78 -6.08 15.06
CA ASP A 5 -11.19 -5.57 13.75
C ASP A 5 -9.95 -5.29 12.91
N LYS A 6 -9.85 -5.97 11.75
CA LYS A 6 -8.68 -5.86 10.86
C LYS A 6 -8.50 -4.46 10.29
N ILE A 7 -9.60 -3.70 10.10
CA ILE A 7 -9.54 -2.34 9.57
C ILE A 7 -8.99 -1.40 10.62
N LEU A 8 -9.46 -1.51 11.86
CA LEU A 8 -8.92 -0.70 12.96
C LEU A 8 -7.45 -1.00 13.19
N LEU A 9 -7.06 -2.28 13.18
CA LEU A 9 -5.64 -2.67 13.25
C LEU A 9 -4.83 -2.14 12.07
N ALA A 10 -5.38 -2.15 10.84
CA ALA A 10 -4.72 -1.56 9.68
C ALA A 10 -4.50 -0.04 9.85
N GLY A 11 -5.45 0.66 10.49
CA GLY A 11 -5.29 2.06 10.87
C GLY A 11 -4.09 2.28 11.80
N GLU A 12 -3.96 1.46 12.85
CA GLU A 12 -2.83 1.58 13.79
C GLU A 12 -1.48 1.20 13.14
N LEU A 13 -1.46 0.17 12.29
CA LEU A 13 -0.27 -0.17 11.49
C LEU A 13 0.14 0.98 10.57
N LEU A 14 -0.82 1.74 10.04
CA LEU A 14 -0.56 2.91 9.20
C LEU A 14 0.07 4.06 10.00
N VAL A 15 -0.42 4.30 11.22
CA VAL A 15 0.19 5.25 12.16
C VAL A 15 1.63 4.88 12.46
N ASP A 16 1.89 3.60 12.79
CA ASP A 16 3.24 3.12 13.08
C ASP A 16 4.16 3.21 11.85
N ALA A 17 3.65 2.92 10.65
CA ALA A 17 4.40 3.09 9.41
C ALA A 17 4.85 4.54 9.22
N ALA A 18 3.94 5.51 9.43
CA ALA A 18 4.21 6.93 9.29
C ALA A 18 5.17 7.46 10.36
N LYS A 19 4.96 7.08 11.64
CA LYS A 19 5.86 7.47 12.74
C LYS A 19 7.26 6.91 12.52
N THR A 20 7.37 5.64 12.16
CA THR A 20 8.66 4.99 11.86
C THR A 20 9.37 5.66 10.70
N TYR A 21 8.63 6.07 9.66
CA TYR A 21 9.21 6.76 8.51
C TYR A 21 9.76 8.13 8.90
N ARG A 22 8.99 8.92 9.66
CA ARG A 22 9.38 10.28 10.08
C ARG A 22 10.59 10.29 10.99
N ALA A 23 10.66 9.34 11.92
CA ALA A 23 11.79 9.17 12.82
C ALA A 23 12.97 8.38 12.20
N GLY A 24 12.78 7.83 11.00
CA GLY A 24 13.71 6.92 10.37
C GLY A 24 14.92 7.62 9.78
N GLU A 25 16.11 7.15 10.14
CA GLU A 25 17.38 7.62 9.59
C GLU A 25 18.09 6.54 8.77
N THR A 26 17.64 5.28 8.90
CA THR A 26 18.33 4.12 8.33
C THR A 26 17.43 3.31 7.41
N ASN A 27 18.05 2.50 6.55
CA ASN A 27 17.34 1.62 5.63
C ASN A 27 16.41 0.63 6.32
N ILE A 28 16.71 0.20 7.56
CA ILE A 28 15.83 -0.73 8.28
C ILE A 28 14.51 -0.06 8.70
N ASP A 29 14.56 1.24 9.03
CA ASP A 29 13.37 2.00 9.42
C ASP A 29 12.43 2.16 8.23
N PHE A 30 12.99 2.53 7.08
CA PHE A 30 12.23 2.62 5.84
C PHE A 30 11.69 1.25 5.39
N ALA A 31 12.45 0.17 5.54
CA ALA A 31 11.97 -1.18 5.26
C ALA A 31 10.80 -1.59 6.17
N LYS A 32 10.84 -1.28 7.48
CA LYS A 32 9.72 -1.49 8.40
C LYS A 32 8.48 -0.71 7.94
N SER A 33 8.64 0.57 7.61
CA SER A 33 7.54 1.39 7.10
C SER A 33 6.92 0.81 5.82
N ILE A 34 7.74 0.31 4.89
CA ILE A 34 7.25 -0.38 3.68
C ILE A 34 6.44 -1.63 4.03
N LEU A 35 6.95 -2.46 4.94
CA LEU A 35 6.26 -3.70 5.34
C LEU A 35 4.92 -3.40 6.01
N LEU A 36 4.88 -2.43 6.91
CA LEU A 36 3.66 -2.00 7.60
C LEU A 36 2.64 -1.41 6.61
N ALA A 37 3.04 -0.43 5.80
CA ALA A 37 2.15 0.17 4.79
C ALA A 37 1.67 -0.86 3.76
N GLY A 38 2.54 -1.77 3.33
CA GLY A 38 2.19 -2.86 2.42
C GLY A 38 1.18 -3.84 3.02
N ALA A 39 1.25 -4.11 4.33
CA ALA A 39 0.25 -4.89 5.05
C ALA A 39 -1.10 -4.16 5.12
N VAL A 40 -1.09 -2.85 5.40
CA VAL A 40 -2.30 -2.00 5.39
C VAL A 40 -2.99 -2.05 4.04
N ILE A 41 -2.25 -1.85 2.94
CA ILE A 41 -2.79 -1.97 1.57
C ILE A 41 -3.36 -3.36 1.34
N GLY A 42 -2.69 -4.43 1.82
CA GLY A 42 -3.17 -5.80 1.71
C GLY A 42 -4.49 -6.08 2.46
N ILE A 43 -4.81 -5.28 3.48
CA ILE A 43 -6.05 -5.37 4.25
C ILE A 43 -7.14 -4.47 3.63
N VAL A 44 -6.80 -3.24 3.28
CA VAL A 44 -7.75 -2.21 2.83
C VAL A 44 -8.17 -2.41 1.39
N ALA A 45 -7.23 -2.70 0.48
CA ALA A 45 -7.50 -2.75 -0.95
C ALA A 45 -8.58 -3.79 -1.33
N PRO A 46 -8.58 -5.04 -0.81
CA PRO A 46 -9.62 -6.01 -1.16
C PRO A 46 -11.03 -5.55 -0.77
N TRP A 47 -11.16 -4.91 0.40
CA TRP A 47 -12.45 -4.39 0.83
C TRP A 47 -12.89 -3.19 0.00
N LEU A 48 -11.96 -2.29 -0.33
CA LEU A 48 -12.24 -1.17 -1.22
C LEU A 48 -12.71 -1.64 -2.60
N GLU A 49 -12.09 -2.69 -3.15
CA GLU A 49 -12.49 -3.31 -4.41
C GLU A 49 -13.88 -3.96 -4.33
N GLU A 50 -14.19 -4.67 -3.24
CA GLU A 50 -15.51 -5.25 -2.97
C GLU A 50 -16.61 -4.17 -2.98
N LEU A 51 -16.30 -2.98 -2.47
CA LEU A 51 -17.20 -1.82 -2.45
C LEU A 51 -17.29 -1.09 -3.80
N GLY A 52 -16.64 -1.58 -4.86
CA GLY A 52 -16.59 -0.96 -6.18
C GLY A 52 -15.61 0.21 -6.30
N GLY A 53 -14.80 0.46 -5.27
CA GLY A 53 -13.72 1.44 -5.28
C GLY A 53 -12.48 0.96 -6.04
N LYS A 54 -11.57 1.89 -6.34
CA LYS A 54 -10.28 1.58 -6.97
C LYS A 54 -9.13 1.95 -6.02
N PRO A 55 -8.30 0.99 -5.61
CA PRO A 55 -7.08 1.27 -4.84
C PRO A 55 -6.14 2.23 -5.57
N SER A 56 -5.40 3.06 -4.84
CA SER A 56 -4.52 4.09 -5.39
C SER A 56 -3.46 3.50 -6.31
N GLN A 57 -2.89 2.35 -5.95
CA GLN A 57 -1.92 1.64 -6.80
C GLN A 57 -2.53 1.22 -8.14
N THR A 58 -3.80 0.78 -8.15
CA THR A 58 -4.54 0.42 -9.36
C THR A 58 -4.78 1.65 -10.25
N GLN A 59 -5.05 2.81 -9.64
CA GLN A 59 -5.23 4.07 -10.36
C GLN A 59 -3.91 4.56 -10.98
N LEU A 60 -2.82 4.58 -10.22
CA LEU A 60 -1.49 4.98 -10.69
C LEU A 60 -0.97 4.05 -11.80
N ALA A 61 -1.24 2.75 -11.69
CA ALA A 61 -0.99 1.76 -12.75
C ALA A 61 -1.74 2.10 -14.04
N GLY A 62 -3.04 2.38 -13.95
CA GLY A 62 -3.85 2.77 -15.11
C GLY A 62 -3.34 4.06 -15.76
N MET A 63 -2.99 5.08 -14.97
CA MET A 63 -2.44 6.34 -15.47
C MET A 63 -1.09 6.15 -16.17
N ALA A 64 -0.18 5.38 -15.57
CA ALA A 64 1.13 5.10 -16.16
C ALA A 64 1.03 4.33 -17.48
N ALA A 65 0.11 3.36 -17.59
CA ALA A 65 -0.16 2.64 -18.83
C ALA A 65 -0.71 3.56 -19.93
N ASN A 66 -1.65 4.46 -19.58
CA ASN A 66 -2.19 5.46 -20.50
C ASN A 66 -1.10 6.43 -20.99
N LEU A 67 -0.22 6.90 -20.11
CA LEU A 67 0.89 7.81 -20.45
C LEU A 67 1.94 7.15 -21.35
N LYS A 68 2.14 5.83 -21.23
CA LYS A 68 3.03 5.06 -22.11
C LYS A 68 2.43 4.76 -23.49
N GLY A 69 1.24 5.29 -23.80
CA GLY A 69 0.60 5.09 -25.10
C GLY A 69 0.02 3.69 -25.31
N VAL A 70 -0.25 2.95 -24.23
CA VAL A 70 -1.08 1.74 -24.27
C VAL A 70 -2.51 2.19 -23.95
N PRO A 71 -3.38 2.45 -24.94
CA PRO A 71 -4.77 2.76 -24.65
C PRO A 71 -5.42 1.48 -24.11
N LEU A 72 -5.45 1.36 -22.79
CA LEU A 72 -6.09 0.23 -22.09
C LEU A 72 -7.52 0.02 -22.59
N THR A 73 -8.20 1.09 -23.02
CA THR A 73 -9.55 1.08 -23.61
C THR A 73 -9.72 0.19 -24.85
N ASN A 74 -8.64 -0.14 -25.56
CA ASN A 74 -8.68 -0.96 -26.77
C ASN A 74 -8.42 -2.45 -26.51
N LEU A 75 -8.07 -2.81 -25.27
CA LEU A 75 -7.81 -4.20 -24.89
C LEU A 75 -9.08 -4.85 -24.32
N PRO A 76 -9.27 -6.17 -24.49
CA PRO A 76 -10.29 -6.91 -23.75
C PRO A 76 -10.12 -6.71 -22.23
N LEU A 77 -11.24 -6.67 -21.49
CA LEU A 77 -11.26 -6.47 -20.02
C LEU A 77 -10.25 -7.36 -19.26
N ASN A 78 -10.11 -8.60 -19.69
CA ASN A 78 -9.20 -9.58 -19.07
C ASN A 78 -7.71 -9.20 -19.27
N GLU A 79 -7.37 -8.61 -20.42
CA GLU A 79 -6.02 -8.14 -20.72
C GLU A 79 -5.73 -6.81 -20.03
N GLN A 80 -6.73 -5.93 -19.92
CA GLN A 80 -6.64 -4.72 -19.10
C GLN A 80 -6.33 -5.07 -17.64
N GLN A 81 -7.07 -6.03 -17.06
CA GLN A 81 -6.83 -6.51 -15.69
C GLN A 81 -5.43 -7.12 -15.54
N LYS A 82 -4.91 -7.81 -16.55
CA LYS A 82 -3.56 -8.39 -16.55
C LYS A 82 -2.47 -7.31 -16.58
N GLU A 83 -2.61 -6.29 -17.43
CA GLU A 83 -1.65 -5.17 -17.51
C GLU A 83 -1.68 -4.28 -16.27
N ILE A 84 -2.87 -4.02 -15.72
CA ILE A 84 -3.06 -3.36 -14.43
C ILE A 84 -2.41 -4.20 -13.33
N GLY A 85 -2.62 -5.52 -13.32
CA GLY A 85 -2.00 -6.44 -12.36
C GLY A 85 -0.46 -6.45 -12.41
N LYS A 86 0.13 -6.39 -13.62
CA LYS A 86 1.59 -6.24 -13.78
C LYS A 86 2.09 -4.91 -13.22
N SER A 87 1.35 -3.84 -13.45
CA SER A 87 1.68 -2.50 -12.97
C SER A 87 1.52 -2.39 -11.44
N ILE A 88 0.51 -3.03 -10.85
CA ILE A 88 0.38 -3.16 -9.39
C ILE A 88 1.54 -3.97 -8.81
N ALA A 89 1.95 -5.06 -9.47
CA ALA A 89 3.12 -5.83 -9.06
C ALA A 89 4.41 -5.00 -9.13
N PHE A 90 4.50 -4.06 -10.08
CA PHE A 90 5.57 -3.07 -10.18
C PHE A 90 5.53 -2.06 -9.02
N TYR A 91 4.36 -1.50 -8.67
CA TYR A 91 4.22 -0.63 -7.49
C TYR A 91 4.40 -1.33 -6.15
N ARG A 92 4.25 -2.67 -6.11
CA ARG A 92 4.52 -3.49 -4.94
C ARG A 92 5.88 -4.20 -5.01
N LEU A 93 6.76 -3.83 -5.95
CA LEU A 93 8.00 -4.57 -6.18
C LEU A 93 8.87 -4.55 -4.93
N THR A 94 9.14 -3.38 -4.36
CA THR A 94 9.93 -3.22 -3.14
C THR A 94 9.31 -3.96 -1.94
N TYR A 95 8.00 -3.81 -1.72
CA TYR A 95 7.30 -4.53 -0.67
C TYR A 95 7.38 -6.06 -0.86
N ASN A 96 7.17 -6.54 -2.09
CA ASN A 96 7.22 -7.96 -2.42
C ASN A 96 8.64 -8.54 -2.25
N SER A 97 9.67 -7.82 -2.69
CA SER A 97 11.09 -8.18 -2.49
C SER A 97 11.49 -8.19 -1.02
N LEU A 98 10.88 -7.35 -0.18
CA LEU A 98 11.13 -7.36 1.26
C LEU A 98 10.42 -8.51 2.00
N LYS A 99 9.19 -8.85 1.63
CA LYS A 99 8.40 -9.85 2.36
C LYS A 99 8.65 -11.30 1.92
N HIS A 100 9.21 -11.51 0.73
CA HIS A 100 9.43 -12.84 0.15
C HIS A 100 10.86 -12.96 -0.37
N ALA A 101 11.48 -14.11 -0.15
CA ALA A 101 12.66 -14.54 -0.88
C ALA A 101 12.29 -15.76 -1.72
N GLY A 102 12.45 -15.64 -3.04
CA GLY A 102 11.99 -16.61 -4.01
C GLY A 102 10.51 -16.44 -4.37
N ARG A 103 10.11 -17.01 -5.51
CA ARG A 103 8.73 -16.89 -6.02
C ARG A 103 8.22 -18.20 -6.61
N GLY A 104 7.61 -19.02 -5.75
CA GLY A 104 7.20 -20.38 -6.13
C GLY A 104 8.38 -21.20 -6.63
N GLU A 105 8.15 -22.13 -7.56
CA GLU A 105 9.22 -22.96 -8.13
C GLU A 105 10.18 -22.21 -9.08
N LYS A 106 9.90 -20.93 -9.40
CA LYS A 106 10.60 -20.19 -10.48
C LYS A 106 11.88 -19.49 -10.05
N THR A 107 12.04 -19.18 -8.77
CA THR A 107 13.21 -18.45 -8.27
C THR A 107 13.58 -19.02 -6.91
N LYS A 108 14.81 -19.53 -6.80
CA LYS A 108 15.32 -20.04 -5.52
C LYS A 108 15.56 -18.86 -4.57
N PRO A 109 15.32 -19.00 -3.26
CA PRO A 109 15.61 -17.94 -2.29
C PRO A 109 17.07 -17.46 -2.32
N SER A 110 18.03 -18.32 -2.68
CA SER A 110 19.45 -17.97 -2.84
C SER A 110 19.70 -16.96 -3.96
N ASP A 111 18.84 -16.96 -4.97
CA ASP A 111 18.99 -16.16 -6.18
C ASP A 111 18.20 -14.84 -6.07
N ASP A 112 17.36 -14.72 -5.04
CA ASP A 112 16.51 -13.56 -4.73
C ASP A 112 16.94 -12.89 -3.41
N ARG A 113 18.26 -12.81 -3.19
CA ARG A 113 18.85 -12.19 -1.99
C ARG A 113 19.03 -10.68 -2.10
N PHE A 114 19.05 -10.16 -3.31
CA PHE A 114 19.42 -8.79 -3.61
C PHE A 114 18.33 -8.13 -4.45
N PHE A 115 17.96 -6.92 -4.07
CA PHE A 115 17.10 -6.05 -4.86
C PHE A 115 17.61 -4.62 -4.72
N GLU A 116 17.39 -3.81 -5.74
CA GLU A 116 17.77 -2.40 -5.75
C GLU A 116 16.52 -1.53 -5.54
N ALA A 117 16.58 -0.62 -4.59
CA ALA A 117 15.50 0.31 -4.30
C ALA A 117 15.99 1.53 -3.50
N ASN A 118 15.34 2.67 -3.70
CA ASN A 118 15.43 3.80 -2.78
C ASN A 118 14.39 3.59 -1.67
N LEU A 119 14.75 2.90 -0.60
CA LEU A 119 13.79 2.49 0.45
C LEU A 119 13.05 3.67 1.09
N LYS A 120 13.70 4.84 1.22
CA LYS A 120 13.05 6.04 1.77
C LYS A 120 11.94 6.52 0.84
N GLU A 121 12.24 6.68 -0.43
CA GLU A 121 11.25 7.13 -1.43
C GLU A 121 10.11 6.11 -1.61
N GLU A 122 10.45 4.82 -1.62
CA GLU A 122 9.48 3.72 -1.69
C GLU A 122 8.54 3.72 -0.48
N ALA A 123 9.08 3.84 0.74
CA ALA A 123 8.29 3.98 1.96
C ALA A 123 7.36 5.17 1.87
N TYR A 124 7.86 6.30 1.34
CA TYR A 124 7.07 7.51 1.22
C TYR A 124 5.82 7.28 0.36
N TYR A 125 6.00 6.80 -0.86
CA TYR A 125 4.88 6.56 -1.77
C TYR A 125 3.92 5.49 -1.26
N LEU A 126 4.42 4.45 -0.60
CA LEU A 126 3.58 3.37 -0.11
C LEU A 126 2.69 3.82 1.06
N ILE A 127 3.22 4.63 1.99
CA ILE A 127 2.44 5.22 3.08
C ILE A 127 1.36 6.14 2.52
N GLY A 128 1.71 7.04 1.58
CA GLY A 128 0.73 7.93 0.95
C GLY A 128 -0.42 7.17 0.28
N ASN A 129 -0.09 6.12 -0.49
CA ASN A 129 -1.10 5.25 -1.10
C ASN A 129 -2.00 4.57 -0.07
N ALA A 130 -1.43 4.09 1.04
CA ALA A 130 -2.19 3.45 2.11
C ALA A 130 -3.14 4.44 2.81
N ILE A 131 -2.70 5.69 3.04
CA ILE A 131 -3.54 6.78 3.56
C ILE A 131 -4.70 7.07 2.61
N ASP A 132 -4.41 7.25 1.33
CA ASP A 132 -5.43 7.53 0.32
C ASP A 132 -6.47 6.41 0.24
N ASP A 133 -6.05 5.15 0.30
CA ASP A 133 -6.96 4.01 0.26
C ASP A 133 -7.78 3.88 1.55
N TYR A 134 -7.17 4.14 2.72
CA TYR A 134 -7.90 4.15 3.98
C TYR A 134 -8.96 5.26 4.02
N ASN A 135 -8.64 6.45 3.49
CA ASN A 135 -9.57 7.58 3.40
C ASN A 135 -10.78 7.32 2.49
N LYS A 136 -10.70 6.35 1.56
CA LYS A 136 -11.83 5.96 0.70
C LYS A 136 -12.79 4.99 1.38
N LEU A 137 -12.44 4.42 2.54
CA LEU A 137 -13.30 3.46 3.23
C LEU A 137 -14.56 4.16 3.77
N PRO A 138 -15.76 3.59 3.59
CA PRO A 138 -17.01 4.16 4.06
C PRO A 138 -17.22 3.88 5.55
N LEU A 139 -16.30 4.36 6.40
CA LEU A 139 -16.41 4.21 7.84
C LEU A 139 -17.55 5.08 8.38
N SER A 140 -18.38 4.50 9.25
CA SER A 140 -19.47 5.24 9.87
C SER A 140 -18.93 6.38 10.75
N ARG A 141 -19.68 7.48 10.88
CA ARG A 141 -19.32 8.59 11.80
C ARG A 141 -19.11 8.10 13.23
N GLN A 142 -19.89 7.11 13.66
CA GLN A 142 -19.72 6.50 14.98
C GLN A 142 -18.34 5.84 15.10
N THR A 143 -17.94 5.01 14.13
CA THR A 143 -16.62 4.38 14.10
C THR A 143 -15.50 5.41 14.13
N ILE A 144 -15.61 6.46 13.31
CA ILE A 144 -14.61 7.53 13.24
C ILE A 144 -14.44 8.22 14.60
N ASN A 145 -15.56 8.53 15.27
CA ASN A 145 -15.53 9.30 16.52
C ASN A 145 -15.19 8.49 17.77
N THR A 146 -15.36 7.16 17.75
CA THR A 146 -15.22 6.34 18.96
C THR A 146 -14.21 5.22 18.89
N LYS A 147 -13.70 4.90 17.69
CA LYS A 147 -12.81 3.74 17.49
C LYS A 147 -11.49 4.04 16.81
N LEU A 148 -11.38 5.15 16.07
CA LEU A 148 -10.09 5.55 15.50
C LEU A 148 -9.28 6.31 16.56
N SER A 149 -7.97 6.06 16.62
CA SER A 149 -7.06 6.82 17.47
C SER A 149 -6.91 8.26 16.98
N ASP A 150 -6.61 9.18 17.90
CA ASP A 150 -6.34 10.59 17.56
C ASP A 150 -5.14 10.71 16.60
N ASP A 151 -4.15 9.83 16.75
CA ASP A 151 -2.99 9.78 15.86
C ASP A 151 -3.39 9.40 14.42
N LEU A 152 -4.29 8.43 14.26
CA LEU A 152 -4.81 8.04 12.95
C LEU A 152 -5.65 9.16 12.35
N LEU A 153 -6.55 9.77 13.13
CA LEU A 153 -7.35 10.90 12.66
C LEU A 153 -6.46 12.06 12.19
N THR A 154 -5.43 12.39 12.97
CA THR A 154 -4.44 13.41 12.62
C THR A 154 -3.70 13.04 11.34
N LEU A 155 -3.26 11.78 11.22
CA LEU A 155 -2.57 11.29 10.03
C LEU A 155 -3.44 11.44 8.77
N LEU A 156 -4.72 11.05 8.84
CA LEU A 156 -5.66 11.08 7.71
C LEU A 156 -6.05 12.50 7.27
N GLN A 157 -6.00 13.48 8.18
CA GLN A 157 -6.38 14.87 7.92
C GLN A 157 -5.19 15.78 7.55
N SER A 158 -3.97 15.37 7.89
CA SER A 158 -2.75 16.15 7.67
C SER A 158 -2.16 15.94 6.27
N HIS A 159 -1.39 16.92 5.80
CA HIS A 159 -0.41 16.66 4.75
C HIS A 159 0.69 15.78 5.37
N TRP A 160 0.56 14.47 5.24
CA TRP A 160 1.31 13.51 6.05
C TRP A 160 2.84 13.61 5.87
N ALA A 161 3.29 14.21 4.76
CA ALA A 161 4.68 14.50 4.43
C ALA A 161 5.26 15.78 5.06
N ALA A 162 4.41 16.67 5.61
CA ALA A 162 4.79 18.03 6.01
C ALA A 162 4.94 18.21 7.54
N LEU A 163 5.04 17.12 8.30
CA LEU A 163 5.27 17.10 9.75
C LEU A 163 6.51 16.28 10.09
#